data_AF-A0A1P8K790-F1
#
_entry.id   AF-A0A1P8K790-F1
#
_cell.length_a   1.000
_cell.length_b   1.000
_cell.length_c   1.000
_cell.angle_alpha   90.00
_cell.angle_beta   90.00
_cell.angle_gamma   90.00
#
_symmetry.space_group_name_H-M   'P 1'
#
loop_
_entity.id
_entity.type
_entity.pdbx_description
1 polymer ?
#
loop_
_entity_poly.entity_id
_entity_poly.type
_entity_poly.pdbx_seq_one_letter_code
_entity_poly.pdbx_strand_id
1 'polypeptide(L)'
;MSTTSSELLNIMSVRLSMIESGVTNPHPVVVGATRLLVERLNALPPGEAVQITYTENPLHAKYIRQSTGEVLAEIQLPHDI
;
A
#
# COMPACT_ATOMS: atom_id res chain seq x y z
N MET A 1 1.05 1.57 -12.52
CA MET A 1 2.47 1.12 -12.57
C MET A 1 2.57 -0.26 -11.93
N SER A 2 3.62 -1.03 -12.19
CA SER A 2 3.85 -2.33 -11.55
C SER A 2 5.24 -2.40 -10.90
N THR A 3 5.36 -3.23 -9.86
CA THR A 3 6.61 -3.51 -9.13
C THR A 3 6.52 -4.93 -8.57
N THR A 4 7.61 -5.44 -8.00
CA THR A 4 7.58 -6.73 -7.29
C THR A 4 7.11 -6.57 -5.85
N SER A 5 6.57 -7.64 -5.28
CA SER A 5 6.13 -7.68 -3.88
C SER A 5 7.27 -7.35 -2.90
N SER A 6 8.50 -7.81 -3.17
CA SER A 6 9.66 -7.55 -2.31
C SER A 6 10.12 -6.10 -2.35
N GLU A 7 10.21 -5.49 -3.53
CA GLU A 7 10.52 -4.06 -3.68
C GLU A 7 9.46 -3.20 -2.97
N LEU A 8 8.18 -3.51 -3.18
CA LEU A 8 7.09 -2.78 -2.55
C LEU A 8 7.06 -2.98 -1.04
N LEU A 9 7.32 -4.20 -0.55
CA LEU A 9 7.39 -4.51 0.88
C LEU A 9 8.48 -3.68 1.55
N ASN A 10 9.67 -3.57 0.94
CA ASN A 10 10.76 -2.76 1.48
C ASN A 10 10.35 -1.29 1.64
N ILE A 11 9.75 -0.70 0.60
CA ILE A 11 9.30 0.70 0.62
C ILE A 11 8.21 0.91 1.66
N MET A 12 7.19 0.05 1.68
CA MET A 12 6.03 0.22 2.57
C MET A 12 6.37 -0.09 4.03
N SER A 13 7.34 -0.97 4.30
CA SER A 13 7.85 -1.22 5.66
C SER A 13 8.58 0.00 6.22
N VAL A 14 9.35 0.71 5.39
CA VAL A 14 9.98 2.00 5.79
C VAL A 14 8.90 3.05 6.06
N ARG A 15 7.89 3.15 5.20
CA ARG A 15 6.78 4.09 5.44
C ARG A 15 6.03 3.78 6.72
N LEU A 16 5.77 2.50 6.99
CA LEU A 16 5.10 2.07 8.21
C LEU A 16 5.94 2.42 9.45
N SER A 17 7.25 2.18 9.44
CA SER A 17 8.10 2.53 10.58
C SER A 17 8.16 4.04 10.83
N MET A 18 8.13 4.87 9.78
CA MET A 18 8.02 6.33 9.91
C MET A 18 6.68 6.77 10.51
N ILE A 19 5.58 6.10 10.19
CA ILE A 19 4.27 6.35 10.80
C ILE A 19 4.30 5.96 12.28
N GLU A 20 4.81 4.78 12.59
CA GLU A 20 4.81 4.22 13.96
C GLU A 20 5.77 4.93 14.91
N SER A 21 6.85 5.52 14.38
CA SER A 21 7.76 6.39 15.12
C SER A 21 7.28 7.85 15.23
N GLY A 22 6.16 8.20 14.58
CA GLY A 22 5.62 9.56 14.58
C GLY A 22 6.38 10.55 13.70
N VAL A 23 7.28 10.09 12.83
CA VAL A 23 7.98 10.94 11.84
C VAL A 23 7.00 11.50 10.81
N THR A 24 5.97 10.71 10.47
CA THR A 24 4.85 11.16 9.63
C THR A 24 3.54 10.85 10.33
N ASN A 25 2.51 11.67 10.06
CA ASN A 25 1.19 11.51 10.67
C ASN A 25 0.07 11.55 9.60
N PRO A 26 0.00 10.53 8.72
CA PRO A 26 -1.01 10.49 7.68
C PRO A 26 -2.40 10.17 8.24
N HIS A 27 -3.44 10.36 7.43
CA HIS A 27 -4.81 10.03 7.81
C HIS A 27 -4.95 8.55 8.24
N PRO A 28 -5.80 8.21 9.25
CA PRO A 28 -5.94 6.85 9.76
C PRO A 28 -6.24 5.77 8.70
N VAL A 29 -6.96 6.14 7.64
CA VAL A 29 -7.22 5.24 6.48
C VAL A 29 -5.91 4.83 5.79
N VAL A 30 -4.98 5.77 5.61
CA VAL A 30 -3.66 5.49 5.02
C VAL A 30 -2.84 4.60 5.95
N VAL A 31 -2.89 4.85 7.26
CA VAL A 31 -2.21 4.02 8.26
C VAL A 31 -2.70 2.57 8.20
N GLY A 32 -4.02 2.38 8.24
CA GLY A 32 -4.66 1.06 8.18
C GLY A 32 -4.33 0.31 6.90
N ALA A 33 -4.45 0.97 5.75
CA ALA A 33 -4.12 0.38 4.45
C ALA A 33 -2.62 0.04 4.32
N THR A 34 -1.73 0.88 4.86
CA THR A 34 -0.27 0.62 4.83
C THR A 34 0.09 -0.60 5.65
N ARG A 35 -0.50 -0.75 6.86
CA ARG A 35 -0.31 -1.95 7.70
C ARG A 35 -0.78 -3.22 7.00
N LEU A 36 -2.01 -3.19 6.48
CA LEU A 36 -2.58 -4.33 5.76
C LEU A 36 -1.74 -4.71 4.55
N LEU A 37 -1.27 -3.71 3.79
CA LEU A 37 -0.44 -3.97 2.61
C LEU A 37 0.89 -4.63 2.99
N VAL A 38 1.59 -4.14 4.02
CA VAL A 38 2.85 -4.76 4.49
C VAL A 38 2.64 -6.21 4.91
N GLU A 39 1.58 -6.49 5.67
CA GLU A 39 1.22 -7.86 6.08
C GLU A 39 1.00 -8.76 4.86
N ARG A 40 0.21 -8.30 3.88
CA ARG A 40 -0.14 -9.07 2.68
C ARG A 40 1.07 -9.29 1.77
N LEU A 41 1.90 -8.28 1.56
CA LEU A 41 3.12 -8.41 0.75
C LEU A 41 4.13 -9.38 1.35
N ASN A 42 4.25 -9.41 2.68
CA ASN A 42 5.15 -10.33 3.38
C ASN A 42 4.73 -11.81 3.21
N ALA A 43 3.46 -12.07 2.89
CA ALA A 43 2.95 -13.41 2.61
C ALA A 43 3.08 -13.83 1.12
N LEU A 44 3.48 -12.91 0.23
CA LEU A 44 3.62 -13.19 -1.20
C LEU A 44 5.02 -13.70 -1.56
N PRO A 45 5.15 -14.48 -2.64
CA PRO A 45 6.46 -14.77 -3.23
C PRO A 45 7.19 -13.46 -3.58
N PRO A 46 8.50 -13.31 -3.29
CA PRO A 46 9.24 -12.04 -3.46
C PRO A 46 9.23 -11.42 -4.87
N GLY A 47 9.03 -12.23 -5.90
CA GLY A 47 8.93 -11.81 -7.30
C GLY A 47 7.49 -11.66 -7.81
N GLU A 48 6.49 -11.84 -6.96
CA GLU A 48 5.08 -11.65 -7.33
C GLU A 48 4.86 -10.21 -7.79
N ALA A 49 4.27 -10.05 -8.96
CA ALA A 49 4.03 -8.73 -9.52
C ALA A 49 2.79 -8.08 -8.89
N VAL A 50 2.95 -6.82 -8.49
CA VAL A 50 1.89 -6.01 -7.88
C VAL A 50 1.61 -4.81 -8.78
N GLN A 51 0.38 -4.73 -9.26
CA GLN A 51 -0.14 -3.57 -9.98
C GLN A 51 -0.59 -2.51 -8.98
N ILE A 52 -0.18 -1.28 -9.22
CA ILE A 52 -0.56 -0.10 -8.45
C ILE A 52 -1.33 0.84 -9.37
N THR A 53 -2.57 1.12 -9.00
CA THR A 53 -3.41 2.14 -9.64
C THR A 53 -3.67 3.23 -8.63
N TYR A 54 -3.55 4.49 -9.04
CA TYR A 54 -3.88 5.60 -8.16
C TYR A 54 -4.45 6.78 -8.94
N THR A 55 -5.27 7.57 -8.25
CA THR A 55 -5.71 8.90 -8.68
C THR A 55 -5.38 9.89 -7.58
N GLU A 56 -5.00 11.09 -7.98
CA GLU A 56 -4.81 12.21 -7.07
C GLU A 56 -6.08 13.08 -7.10
N ASN A 57 -6.57 13.49 -5.92
CA ASN A 57 -7.76 14.34 -5.71
C ASN A 57 -9.10 13.79 -6.24
N PRO A 58 -9.82 12.98 -5.43
CA PRO A 58 -9.42 12.50 -4.11
C PRO A 58 -8.35 11.40 -4.24
N LEU A 59 -7.53 11.26 -3.20
CA LEU A 59 -6.56 10.18 -3.15
C LEU A 59 -7.29 8.84 -3.16
N HIS A 60 -7.14 8.10 -4.25
CA HIS A 60 -7.55 6.72 -4.37
C HIS A 60 -6.34 5.91 -4.81
N ALA A 61 -6.01 4.84 -4.10
CA ALA A 61 -4.94 3.92 -4.49
C ALA A 61 -5.36 2.47 -4.26
N LYS A 62 -5.06 1.60 -5.22
CA LYS A 62 -5.25 0.15 -5.11
C LYS A 62 -3.95 -0.57 -5.43
N TYR A 63 -3.68 -1.60 -4.63
CA TYR A 63 -2.55 -2.51 -4.79
C TYR A 63 -3.12 -3.88 -5.12
N ILE A 64 -2.83 -4.40 -6.31
CA ILE A 64 -3.50 -5.56 -6.89
C ILE A 64 -2.45 -6.60 -7.24
N ARG A 65 -2.59 -7.82 -6.72
CA ARG A 65 -1.76 -8.96 -7.11
C ARG A 65 -2.05 -9.34 -8.56
N GLN A 66 -1.05 -9.29 -9.44
CA GLN A 66 -1.30 -9.46 -10.87
C GLN A 66 -1.73 -10.88 -11.26
N SER A 67 -1.19 -11.91 -10.60
CA SER A 67 -1.52 -13.30 -10.94
C SER A 67 -2.96 -13.70 -10.62
N THR A 68 -3.60 -13.06 -9.64
CA THR A 68 -4.94 -13.44 -9.15
C THR A 68 -5.98 -12.35 -9.32
N GLY A 69 -5.58 -11.10 -9.50
CA GLY A 69 -6.48 -9.94 -9.45
C GLY A 69 -6.93 -9.56 -8.03
N GLU A 70 -6.36 -10.19 -6.99
CA GLU A 70 -6.69 -9.89 -5.59
C GLU A 70 -6.24 -8.47 -5.21
N VAL A 71 -7.13 -7.70 -4.59
CA VAL A 71 -6.79 -6.40 -3.99
C VAL A 71 -6.12 -6.64 -2.64
N LEU A 72 -4.83 -6.32 -2.55
CA LEU A 72 -4.02 -6.47 -1.34
C LEU A 72 -4.29 -5.35 -0.33
N ALA A 73 -4.52 -4.13 -0.81
CA ALA A 73 -4.95 -2.99 -0.01
C ALA A 73 -5.57 -1.91 -0.90
N GLU A 74 -6.42 -1.08 -0.29
CA GLU A 74 -7.07 0.06 -0.92
C GLU A 74 -7.04 1.27 0.03
N ILE A 75 -6.66 2.42 -0.51
CA ILE A 75 -6.73 3.71 0.16
C ILE A 75 -7.78 4.52 -0.57
N GLN A 76 -8.82 4.95 0.13
CA GLN A 76 -9.81 5.87 -0.41
C GLN A 76 -10.03 6.99 0.60
N LEU A 77 -9.52 8.17 0.30
CA LEU A 77 -9.79 9.36 1.10
C LEU A 77 -11.05 10.06 0.58
N PRO A 78 -11.95 10.52 1.46
CA PRO A 78 -13.03 11.41 1.06
C PRO A 78 -12.49 12.71 0.46
N HIS A 79 -13.33 13.37 -0.35
CA HIS A 79 -12.97 14.58 -1.09
C HIS A 79 -12.74 15.80 -0.17
N ASP A 80 -13.18 15.73 1.08
CA ASP A 80 -13.22 16.84 2.03
C ASP A 80 -12.12 16.80 3.11
N ILE A 81 -10.98 16.13 2.85
CA ILE A 81 -9.79 16.15 3.74
C ILE A 81 -8.79 17.22 3.28
#